data_AF-A0A7S3WYA9-F1
#
_entry.id   AF-A0A7S3WYA9-F1
#
_cell.length_a   1.000
_cell.length_b   1.000
_cell.length_c   1.000
_cell.angle_alpha   90.00
_cell.angle_beta   90.00
_cell.angle_gamma   90.00
#
_symmetry.space_group_name_H-M   'P 1'
#
loop_
_entity.id
_entity.type
_entity.pdbx_description
1 polymer ?
#
loop_
_entity_poly.entity_id
_entity_poly.type
_entity_poly.pdbx_seq_one_letter_code
_entity_poly.pdbx_strand_id
1 'polypeptide(L)'
;LRRPRFRRLRRPLPPPPPPSLPPSPPPSSAAPPPKCPLVRRALVAPARRDRLLGPNGSTLKAIEILTGCYMMVQGNTVAVMGPHRGLKQVRKLVEDCFRNYHPVYHIKAMMIKRELERDPTLQQESWDRFLPKFKKQNVQRKKAKGKARKEREYTPFPPAPTPRKVDLQLESGEYFLSDEQKRARKQEARDQKQAEASAASAAKRQARFVAPKEAAARPAAAKRKPAEERSAADLAATLRGKDAAGKKRRVRGGQGV
;
A
#
# COMPACT_ATOMS: atom_id res chain seq x y z
N LEU A 1 73.47 -36.53 72.21
CA LEU A 1 72.22 -35.85 71.78
C LEU A 1 72.54 -34.62 70.92
N ARG A 2 72.50 -34.74 69.58
CA ARG A 2 72.61 -33.59 68.67
C ARG A 2 71.31 -33.46 67.88
N ARG A 3 70.60 -32.34 68.05
CA ARG A 3 69.34 -32.04 67.34
C ARG A 3 69.61 -31.89 65.84
N PRO A 4 68.75 -32.43 64.94
CA PRO A 4 68.89 -32.16 63.52
C PRO A 4 68.41 -30.73 63.21
N ARG A 5 69.21 -29.99 62.44
CA ARG A 5 68.85 -28.66 61.93
C ARG A 5 67.76 -28.83 60.85
N PHE A 6 66.56 -28.34 61.12
CA PHE A 6 65.52 -28.16 60.10
C PHE A 6 66.01 -27.14 59.06
N ARG A 7 66.31 -27.62 57.84
CA ARG A 7 66.44 -26.76 56.66
C ARG A 7 65.06 -26.14 56.40
N ARG A 8 64.93 -24.82 56.57
CA ARG A 8 63.76 -24.08 56.09
C ARG A 8 63.68 -24.24 54.58
N LEU A 9 62.71 -25.04 54.12
CA LEU A 9 62.32 -25.11 52.71
C LEU A 9 61.85 -23.71 52.29
N ARG A 10 62.61 -23.06 51.41
CA ARG A 10 62.17 -21.81 50.77
C ARG A 10 60.94 -22.14 49.94
N ARG A 11 59.80 -21.51 50.26
CA ARG A 11 58.61 -21.61 49.42
C ARG A 11 58.96 -21.13 48.00
N PRO A 12 58.54 -21.84 46.95
CA PRO A 12 58.72 -21.37 45.58
C PRO A 12 57.94 -20.07 45.38
N LEU A 13 58.58 -19.09 44.72
CA LEU A 13 57.95 -17.82 44.37
C LEU A 13 56.78 -18.06 43.40
N PRO A 14 55.66 -17.31 43.53
CA PRO A 14 54.56 -17.43 42.58
C PRO A 14 55.02 -17.03 41.16
N PRO A 15 54.48 -17.67 40.12
CA PRO A 15 54.82 -17.33 38.74
C PRO A 15 54.40 -15.88 38.43
N PRO A 16 55.15 -15.18 37.56
CA PRO A 16 54.80 -13.82 37.16
C PRO A 16 53.44 -13.81 36.44
N PRO A 17 52.65 -12.73 36.57
CA PRO A 17 51.40 -12.59 35.86
C PRO A 17 51.67 -12.62 34.34
N PRO A 18 50.75 -13.20 33.54
CA PRO A 18 50.90 -13.22 32.09
C PRO A 18 50.98 -11.78 31.55
N PRO A 19 51.76 -11.54 30.49
CA PRO A 19 51.86 -10.23 29.87
C PRO A 19 50.46 -9.77 29.44
N SER A 20 50.07 -8.56 29.84
CA SER A 20 48.83 -7.92 29.40
C SER A 20 48.87 -7.81 27.88
N LEU A 21 47.94 -8.51 27.22
CA LEU A 21 47.78 -8.40 25.78
C LEU A 21 47.50 -6.93 25.41
N PRO A 22 48.12 -6.41 24.35
CA PRO A 22 47.85 -5.05 23.91
C PRO A 22 46.36 -4.89 23.59
N PRO A 23 45.75 -3.72 23.86
CA PRO A 23 44.37 -3.48 23.49
C PRO A 23 44.22 -3.68 21.99
N SER A 24 43.30 -4.56 21.61
CA SER A 24 42.97 -4.81 20.21
C SER A 24 42.69 -3.47 19.50
N PRO A 25 43.25 -3.23 18.30
CA PRO A 25 43.00 -2.00 17.59
C PRO A 25 41.49 -1.79 17.40
N PRO A 26 40.97 -0.55 17.51
CA PRO A 26 39.57 -0.29 17.20
C PRO A 26 39.31 -0.74 15.76
N PRO A 27 38.16 -1.36 15.46
CA PRO A 27 37.88 -1.90 14.13
C PRO A 27 37.96 -0.76 13.12
N SER A 28 39.08 -0.69 12.40
CA SER A 28 39.29 0.19 11.27
C SER A 28 38.23 -0.13 10.23
N SER A 29 37.33 0.82 9.99
CA SER A 29 36.39 0.85 8.86
C SER A 29 35.79 -0.50 8.52
N ALA A 30 34.90 -1.01 9.38
CA ALA A 30 34.10 -2.18 9.06
C ALA A 30 33.40 -1.93 7.73
N ALA A 31 33.84 -2.63 6.68
CA ALA A 31 33.18 -2.62 5.38
C ALA A 31 31.67 -2.77 5.61
N PRO A 32 30.82 -1.96 4.94
CA PRO A 32 29.39 -2.01 5.16
C PRO A 32 28.93 -3.47 5.03
N PRO A 33 28.15 -3.98 5.99
CA PRO A 33 27.83 -5.39 6.05
C PRO A 33 27.24 -5.83 4.70
N PRO A 34 27.69 -6.97 4.15
CA PRO A 34 27.30 -7.40 2.82
C PRO A 34 25.78 -7.47 2.73
N LYS A 35 25.19 -6.78 1.75
CA LYS A 35 23.74 -6.74 1.57
C LYS A 35 23.21 -8.16 1.31
N CYS A 36 22.05 -8.49 1.88
CA CYS A 36 21.41 -9.77 1.62
C CYS A 36 21.12 -9.93 0.12
N PRO A 37 21.62 -10.99 -0.55
CA PRO A 37 21.42 -11.15 -2.00
C PRO A 37 19.96 -11.42 -2.38
N LEU A 38 19.15 -11.96 -1.46
CA LEU A 38 17.76 -12.33 -1.72
C LEU A 38 16.76 -11.16 -1.58
N VAL A 39 17.14 -10.07 -0.91
CA VAL A 39 16.21 -8.98 -0.54
C VAL A 39 16.86 -7.62 -0.79
N ARG A 40 16.30 -6.88 -1.76
CA ARG A 40 16.84 -5.56 -2.18
C ARG A 40 16.63 -4.44 -1.14
N ARG A 41 15.52 -4.47 -0.40
CA ARG A 41 15.18 -3.44 0.59
C ARG A 41 15.85 -3.72 1.92
N ALA A 42 16.62 -2.75 2.43
CA ALA A 42 17.37 -2.85 3.67
C ALA A 42 16.52 -3.25 4.88
N LEU A 43 15.31 -2.68 5.04
CA LEU A 43 14.43 -2.98 6.17
C LEU A 43 13.71 -4.35 6.08
N VAL A 44 13.64 -4.95 4.88
CA VAL A 44 12.84 -6.17 4.67
C VAL A 44 13.61 -7.41 5.10
N ALA A 45 14.93 -7.44 4.97
CA ALA A 45 15.75 -8.58 5.39
C ALA A 45 15.74 -8.78 6.92
N PRO A 46 15.94 -7.74 7.75
CA PRO A 46 15.79 -7.83 9.20
C PRO A 46 14.39 -8.33 9.61
N ALA A 47 13.33 -7.76 9.04
CA ALA A 47 11.97 -8.20 9.34
C ALA A 47 11.69 -9.68 9.00
N ARG A 48 12.34 -10.22 7.95
CA ARG A 48 12.24 -11.65 7.60
C ARG A 48 13.14 -12.53 8.48
N ARG A 49 14.27 -12.01 8.95
CA ARG A 49 15.14 -12.67 9.92
C ARG A 49 14.46 -12.78 11.28
N ASP A 50 13.83 -11.71 11.76
CA ASP A 50 13.09 -11.70 13.03
C ASP A 50 11.92 -12.69 12.99
N ARG A 51 11.28 -12.82 11.81
CA ARG A 51 10.27 -13.85 11.57
C ARG A 51 10.82 -15.29 11.66
N LEU A 52 12.05 -15.52 11.22
CA LEU A 52 12.70 -16.83 11.30
C LEU A 52 13.04 -17.20 12.76
N LEU A 53 13.47 -16.22 13.56
CA LEU A 53 13.69 -16.38 15.00
C LEU A 53 12.37 -16.62 15.74
N GLY A 54 11.35 -15.83 15.38
CA GLY A 54 10.06 -15.78 16.07
C GLY A 54 10.14 -15.09 17.42
N PRO A 55 8.98 -14.84 18.07
CA PRO A 55 8.96 -14.28 19.42
C PRO A 55 9.68 -15.23 20.38
N ASN A 56 10.57 -14.69 21.21
CA ASN A 56 11.38 -15.42 22.18
C ASN A 56 12.18 -16.61 21.60
N GLY A 57 12.49 -16.61 20.29
CA GLY A 57 13.22 -17.71 19.66
C GLY A 57 12.41 -19.01 19.49
N SER A 58 11.10 -18.98 19.73
CA SER A 58 10.22 -20.17 19.66
C SER A 58 10.24 -20.88 18.31
N THR A 59 10.28 -20.10 17.22
CA THR A 59 10.26 -20.64 15.85
C THR A 59 11.58 -21.31 15.52
N LEU A 60 12.70 -20.70 15.93
CA LEU A 60 14.03 -21.30 15.79
C LEU A 60 14.09 -22.63 16.55
N LYS A 61 13.67 -22.64 17.83
CA LYS A 61 13.69 -23.86 18.66
C LYS A 61 12.83 -24.98 18.09
N ALA A 62 11.66 -24.64 17.54
CA ALA A 62 10.79 -25.62 16.87
C ALA A 62 11.48 -26.26 15.65
N ILE A 63 12.21 -25.48 14.85
CA ILE A 63 12.95 -26.01 13.69
C ILE A 63 14.06 -26.95 14.15
N GLU A 64 14.77 -26.61 15.22
CA GLU A 64 15.82 -27.47 15.78
C GLU A 64 15.28 -28.83 16.22
N ILE A 65 14.16 -28.84 16.97
CA ILE A 65 13.54 -30.07 17.47
C ILE A 65 13.03 -30.94 16.31
N LEU A 66 12.46 -30.33 15.28
CA LEU A 66 11.89 -31.05 14.13
C LEU A 66 12.95 -31.63 13.19
N THR A 67 14.04 -30.90 12.98
CA THR A 67 15.08 -31.29 12.01
C THR A 67 16.27 -32.00 12.67
N GLY A 68 16.36 -31.98 14.01
CA GLY A 68 17.53 -32.48 14.74
C GLY A 68 18.80 -31.69 14.42
N CYS A 69 18.65 -30.46 13.94
CA CYS A 69 19.76 -29.57 13.59
C CYS A 69 19.89 -28.49 14.66
N TYR A 70 21.11 -28.01 14.86
CA TYR A 70 21.41 -26.79 15.59
C TYR A 70 21.49 -25.62 14.60
N MET A 71 20.82 -24.50 14.91
CA MET A 71 20.76 -23.34 14.03
C MET A 71 21.21 -22.07 14.75
N MET A 72 22.09 -21.30 14.11
CA MET A 72 22.53 -20.00 14.62
C MET A 72 22.36 -18.92 13.56
N VAL A 73 21.63 -17.85 13.91
CA VAL A 73 21.32 -16.75 13.00
C VAL A 73 22.13 -15.52 13.39
N GLN A 74 23.19 -15.22 12.63
CA GLN A 74 24.09 -14.08 12.87
C GLN A 74 24.13 -13.16 11.65
N GLY A 75 23.89 -11.88 11.86
CA GLY A 75 23.89 -10.88 10.78
C GLY A 75 22.98 -11.28 9.62
N ASN A 76 23.58 -11.45 8.44
CA ASN A 76 22.89 -11.85 7.20
C ASN A 76 23.09 -13.34 6.86
N THR A 77 23.73 -14.10 7.75
CA THR A 77 24.07 -15.51 7.56
C THR A 77 23.31 -16.40 8.55
N VAL A 78 23.03 -17.63 8.12
CA VAL A 78 22.45 -18.67 8.96
C VAL A 78 23.38 -19.86 8.93
N ALA A 79 24.00 -20.18 10.07
CA ALA A 79 24.82 -21.37 10.24
C ALA A 79 23.94 -22.52 10.76
N VAL A 80 24.13 -23.72 10.21
CA VAL A 80 23.34 -24.90 10.57
C VAL A 80 24.27 -26.11 10.67
N MET A 81 24.11 -26.90 11.73
CA MET A 81 24.83 -28.16 11.93
C MET A 81 23.82 -29.27 12.24
N GLY A 82 23.97 -30.45 11.65
CA GLY A 82 23.05 -31.56 11.90
C GLY A 82 23.02 -32.63 10.80
N PRO A 83 22.04 -33.54 10.83
CA PRO A 83 21.92 -34.62 9.86
C PRO A 83 21.61 -34.10 8.45
N HIS A 84 22.14 -34.77 7.41
CA HIS A 84 22.01 -34.36 6.01
C HIS A 84 20.54 -34.17 5.55
N ARG A 85 19.61 -35.02 6.03
CA ARG A 85 18.17 -34.85 5.75
C ARG A 85 17.62 -33.55 6.34
N GLY A 86 17.99 -33.22 7.58
CA GLY A 86 17.61 -31.98 8.26
C GLY A 86 18.21 -30.75 7.57
N LEU A 87 19.48 -30.79 7.18
CA LEU A 87 20.15 -29.70 6.47
C LEU A 87 19.45 -29.32 5.16
N LYS A 88 18.99 -30.30 4.38
CA LYS A 88 18.19 -30.05 3.16
C LYS A 88 16.86 -29.36 3.46
N GLN A 89 16.19 -29.76 4.54
CA GLN A 89 14.91 -29.16 4.96
C GLN A 89 15.11 -27.72 5.45
N VAL A 90 16.11 -27.49 6.30
CA VAL A 90 16.44 -26.16 6.83
C VAL A 90 16.84 -25.20 5.71
N ARG A 91 17.67 -25.65 4.76
CA ARG A 91 18.05 -24.83 3.59
C ARG A 91 16.81 -24.34 2.84
N LYS A 92 15.89 -25.25 2.51
CA LYS A 92 14.64 -24.92 1.82
C LYS A 92 13.79 -23.94 2.64
N LEU A 93 13.64 -24.18 3.94
CA LEU A 93 12.89 -23.33 4.86
C LEU A 93 13.45 -21.91 4.89
N VAL A 94 14.78 -21.75 5.01
CA VAL A 94 15.44 -20.44 5.05
C VAL A 94 15.26 -19.71 3.73
N GLU A 95 15.56 -20.36 2.60
CA GLU A 95 15.37 -19.76 1.27
C GLU A 95 13.93 -19.29 1.05
N ASP A 96 12.93 -20.11 1.40
CA ASP A 96 11.52 -19.79 1.22
C ASP A 96 11.05 -18.69 2.19
N CYS A 97 11.57 -18.65 3.44
CA CYS A 97 11.32 -17.56 4.38
C CYS A 97 11.77 -16.21 3.81
N PHE A 98 12.96 -16.20 3.18
CA PHE A 98 13.47 -15.03 2.48
C PHE A 98 12.80 -14.76 1.13
N ARG A 99 12.01 -15.68 0.56
CA ARG A 99 11.10 -15.45 -0.59
C ARG A 99 9.69 -15.01 -0.18
N ASN A 100 9.50 -14.60 1.07
CA ASN A 100 8.23 -14.13 1.64
C ASN A 100 7.22 -15.23 2.01
N TYR A 101 7.65 -16.48 2.18
CA TYR A 101 6.85 -17.50 2.87
C TYR A 101 7.06 -17.38 4.39
N HIS A 102 6.08 -17.78 5.20
CA HIS A 102 6.21 -17.77 6.66
C HIS A 102 6.77 -19.13 7.13
N PRO A 103 7.77 -19.18 8.04
CA PRO A 103 8.38 -20.44 8.50
C PRO A 103 7.37 -21.39 9.16
N VAL A 104 6.32 -20.86 9.78
CA VAL A 104 5.19 -21.63 10.34
C VAL A 104 4.57 -22.61 9.33
N TYR A 105 4.54 -22.29 8.03
CA TYR A 105 4.03 -23.23 7.02
C TYR A 105 4.91 -24.46 6.87
N HIS A 106 6.23 -24.28 6.86
CA HIS A 106 7.18 -25.39 6.83
C HIS A 106 7.16 -26.18 8.13
N ILE A 107 7.03 -25.51 9.29
CA ILE A 107 6.91 -26.17 10.60
C ILE A 107 5.68 -27.08 10.62
N LYS A 108 4.50 -26.57 10.22
CA LYS A 108 3.28 -27.39 10.12
C LYS A 108 3.46 -28.58 9.19
N ALA A 109 4.08 -28.38 8.02
CA ALA A 109 4.34 -29.47 7.10
C ALA A 109 5.32 -30.52 7.66
N MET A 110 6.36 -30.10 8.40
CA MET A 110 7.32 -31.02 9.04
C MET A 110 6.68 -31.78 10.21
N MET A 111 5.82 -31.13 11.00
CA MET A 111 5.06 -31.79 12.06
C MET A 111 4.16 -32.90 11.50
N ILE A 112 3.37 -32.58 10.47
CA ILE A 112 2.46 -33.56 9.85
C ILE A 112 3.25 -34.74 9.28
N LYS A 113 4.40 -34.49 8.63
CA LYS A 113 5.26 -35.55 8.12
C LYS A 113 5.78 -36.47 9.23
N ARG A 114 6.20 -35.91 10.36
CA ARG A 114 6.66 -36.70 11.51
C ARG A 114 5.56 -37.59 12.09
N GLU A 115 4.34 -37.09 12.19
CA GLU A 115 3.19 -37.89 12.64
C GLU A 115 2.84 -38.99 11.62
N LEU A 116 2.81 -38.67 10.32
CA LEU A 116 2.56 -39.66 9.27
C LEU A 116 3.66 -40.72 9.15
N GLU A 117 4.91 -40.39 9.47
CA GLU A 117 6.02 -41.36 9.55
C GLU A 117 5.81 -42.36 10.69
N ARG A 118 5.12 -41.96 11.75
CA ARG A 118 4.83 -42.80 12.91
C ARG A 118 3.75 -43.83 12.63
N ASP A 119 2.80 -43.50 11.76
CA ASP A 119 1.70 -44.38 11.38
C ASP A 119 2.17 -45.43 10.35
N PRO A 120 2.18 -46.73 10.68
CA PRO A 120 2.74 -47.77 9.80
C PRO A 120 1.88 -48.05 8.57
N THR A 121 0.58 -47.72 8.60
CA THR A 121 -0.38 -48.01 7.53
C THR A 121 -0.18 -47.11 6.30
N LEU A 122 0.24 -45.86 6.49
CA LEU A 122 0.35 -44.84 5.44
C LEU A 122 1.76 -44.70 4.85
N GLN A 123 2.71 -45.56 5.24
CA GLN A 123 4.11 -45.45 4.81
C GLN A 123 4.31 -45.65 3.30
N GLN A 124 3.45 -46.45 2.66
CA GLN A 124 3.54 -46.71 1.20
C GLN A 124 2.73 -45.73 0.35
N GLU A 125 1.84 -44.94 0.95
CA GLU A 125 0.98 -44.02 0.21
C GLU A 125 1.61 -42.62 0.03
N SER A 126 1.14 -41.88 -0.97
CA SER A 126 1.56 -40.48 -1.16
C SER A 126 0.96 -39.55 -0.10
N TRP A 127 1.78 -38.79 0.61
CA TRP A 127 1.34 -37.91 1.71
C TRP A 127 0.78 -36.54 1.28
N ASP A 128 0.65 -36.30 -0.03
CA ASP A 128 0.28 -35.00 -0.60
C ASP A 128 -1.13 -34.51 -0.23
N ARG A 129 -2.01 -35.43 0.19
CA ARG A 129 -3.37 -35.13 0.67
C ARG A 129 -3.36 -34.42 2.03
N PHE A 130 -2.41 -34.78 2.89
CA PHE A 130 -2.32 -34.29 4.27
C PHE A 130 -1.44 -33.04 4.40
N LEU A 131 -0.59 -32.79 3.40
CA LEU A 131 0.27 -31.61 3.39
C LEU A 131 -0.52 -30.33 3.07
N PRO A 132 -0.40 -29.27 3.89
CA PRO A 132 -1.01 -27.98 3.60
C PRO A 132 -0.43 -27.35 2.33
N LYS A 133 -1.25 -27.19 1.29
CA LYS A 133 -0.85 -26.55 0.03
C LYS A 133 -1.07 -25.03 0.12
N PHE A 134 -0.04 -24.29 0.50
CA PHE A 134 -0.10 -22.83 0.54
C PHE A 134 0.20 -22.22 -0.84
N LYS A 135 -0.85 -22.00 -1.64
CA LYS A 135 -0.76 -21.17 -2.86
C LYS A 135 -0.86 -19.70 -2.49
N LYS A 136 0.00 -18.87 -3.10
CA LYS A 136 -0.13 -17.41 -3.03
C LYS A 136 -1.43 -17.02 -3.72
N GLN A 137 -2.45 -16.72 -2.92
CA GLN A 137 -3.71 -16.19 -3.42
C GLN A 137 -3.49 -14.74 -3.87
N ASN A 138 -3.19 -14.54 -5.16
CA ASN A 138 -3.23 -13.23 -5.78
C ASN A 138 -4.68 -12.88 -6.14
N VAL A 139 -5.55 -12.81 -5.12
CA VAL A 139 -6.94 -12.40 -5.31
C VAL A 139 -6.90 -10.94 -5.69
N GLN A 140 -7.20 -10.67 -6.96
CA GLN A 140 -7.27 -9.33 -7.52
C GLN A 140 -8.35 -8.58 -6.74
N ARG A 141 -7.92 -7.71 -5.82
CA ARG A 141 -8.86 -6.82 -5.14
C ARG A 141 -9.46 -5.91 -6.19
N LYS A 142 -10.78 -5.69 -6.07
CA LYS A 142 -11.54 -4.82 -6.98
C LYS A 142 -10.81 -3.48 -7.05
N LYS A 143 -10.17 -3.21 -8.19
CA LYS A 143 -9.46 -1.94 -8.40
C LYS A 143 -10.50 -0.86 -8.18
N ALA A 144 -10.27 0.01 -7.18
CA ALA A 144 -11.06 1.22 -7.08
C ALA A 144 -11.05 1.85 -8.48
N LYS A 145 -12.21 2.26 -9.00
CA LYS A 145 -12.30 3.09 -10.21
C LYS A 145 -11.75 4.48 -9.87
N GLY A 146 -10.52 4.55 -9.38
CA GLY A 146 -9.75 5.77 -9.25
C GLY A 146 -9.32 6.13 -10.65
N LYS A 147 -9.63 7.36 -11.05
CA LYS A 147 -9.15 7.99 -12.28
C LYS A 147 -7.71 7.51 -12.52
N ALA A 148 -7.48 6.78 -13.61
CA ALA A 148 -6.14 6.37 -14.00
C ALA A 148 -5.26 7.62 -13.85
N ARG A 149 -4.27 7.54 -12.95
CA ARG A 149 -3.36 8.66 -12.69
C ARG A 149 -2.71 8.94 -14.03
N LYS A 150 -3.18 9.98 -14.73
CA LYS A 150 -2.56 10.42 -16.00
C LYS A 150 -1.07 10.50 -15.72
N GLU A 151 -0.31 9.80 -16.55
CA GLU A 151 1.14 9.81 -16.52
C GLU A 151 1.58 11.27 -16.52
N ARG A 152 2.25 11.69 -15.44
CA ARG A 152 2.75 13.05 -15.34
C ARG A 152 4.05 13.03 -16.12
N GLU A 153 4.03 13.62 -17.30
CA GLU A 153 5.23 13.86 -18.08
C GLU A 153 6.27 14.54 -17.17
N TYR A 154 7.49 14.03 -17.19
CA TYR A 154 8.54 14.51 -16.29
C TYR A 154 8.95 15.91 -16.72
N THR A 155 8.34 16.93 -16.10
CA THR A 155 8.76 18.32 -16.25
C THR A 155 9.83 18.59 -15.19
N PRO A 156 11.08 18.92 -15.58
CA PRO A 156 12.17 19.15 -14.63
C PRO A 156 11.93 20.40 -13.77
N PHE A 157 11.08 21.32 -14.25
CA PHE A 157 10.64 22.46 -13.48
C PHE A 157 9.44 22.10 -12.58
N PRO A 158 9.48 22.48 -11.30
CA PRO A 158 8.32 22.34 -10.44
C PRO A 158 7.18 23.23 -10.97
N PRO A 159 5.91 22.83 -10.80
CA PRO A 159 4.79 23.71 -11.13
C PRO A 159 4.85 24.97 -10.27
N ALA A 160 4.37 26.09 -10.80
CA ALA A 160 4.29 27.34 -10.04
C ALA A 160 3.53 27.13 -8.72
N PRO A 161 3.99 27.73 -7.60
CA PRO A 161 3.27 27.66 -6.35
C PRO A 161 1.88 28.29 -6.52
N THR A 162 0.87 27.73 -5.86
CA THR A 162 -0.46 28.35 -5.86
C THR A 162 -0.39 29.70 -5.13
N PRO A 163 -0.91 30.80 -5.72
CA PRO A 163 -0.84 32.12 -5.11
C PRO A 163 -1.59 32.14 -3.76
N ARG A 164 -1.13 32.97 -2.83
CA ARG A 164 -1.80 33.13 -1.53
C ARG A 164 -3.11 33.89 -1.73
N LYS A 165 -4.02 33.78 -0.76
CA LYS A 165 -5.26 34.57 -0.76
C LYS A 165 -4.99 36.08 -0.84
N VAL A 166 -3.93 36.55 -0.18
CA VAL A 166 -3.48 37.96 -0.21
C VAL A 166 -3.04 38.34 -1.62
N ASP A 167 -2.26 37.50 -2.29
CA ASP A 167 -1.78 37.74 -3.66
C ASP A 167 -2.96 37.80 -4.64
N LEU A 168 -3.94 36.90 -4.52
CA LEU A 168 -5.17 36.94 -5.32
C LEU A 168 -5.99 38.22 -5.09
N GLN A 169 -6.01 38.73 -3.86
CA GLN A 169 -6.70 39.98 -3.51
C GLN A 169 -5.95 41.23 -3.99
N LEU A 170 -4.62 41.17 -4.03
CA LEU A 170 -3.77 42.20 -4.61
C LEU A 170 -3.92 42.23 -6.14
N GLU A 171 -3.93 41.07 -6.79
CA GLU A 171 -4.18 40.90 -8.24
C GLU A 171 -5.58 41.38 -8.64
N SER A 172 -6.61 41.09 -7.84
CA SER A 172 -7.98 41.55 -8.10
C SER A 172 -8.22 43.02 -7.77
N GLY A 173 -7.26 43.68 -7.10
CA GLY A 173 -7.39 45.05 -6.58
C GLY A 173 -8.40 45.18 -5.44
N GLU A 174 -9.03 44.09 -5.00
CA GLU A 174 -9.97 44.10 -3.89
C GLU A 174 -9.28 44.36 -2.56
N TYR A 175 -7.98 44.07 -2.44
CA TYR A 175 -7.22 44.29 -1.21
C TYR A 175 -7.25 45.77 -0.77
N PHE A 176 -7.19 46.70 -1.73
CA PHE A 176 -7.12 48.14 -1.47
C PHE A 176 -8.48 48.79 -1.20
N LEU A 177 -9.60 48.12 -1.53
CA LEU A 177 -10.93 48.66 -1.30
C LEU A 177 -11.31 48.54 0.18
N SER A 178 -11.93 49.59 0.73
CA SER A 178 -12.51 49.55 2.07
C SER A 178 -13.66 48.54 2.13
N ASP A 179 -13.98 48.04 3.33
CA ASP A 179 -15.08 47.10 3.50
C ASP A 179 -16.44 47.68 3.10
N GLU A 180 -16.60 49.00 3.22
CA GLU A 180 -17.79 49.73 2.75
C GLU A 180 -17.86 49.74 1.22
N GLN A 181 -16.75 50.02 0.53
CA GLN A 181 -16.68 49.99 -0.93
C GLN A 181 -16.92 48.57 -1.49
N LYS A 182 -16.40 47.53 -0.81
CA LYS A 182 -16.69 46.13 -1.14
C LYS A 182 -18.17 45.79 -0.98
N ARG A 183 -18.82 46.29 0.08
CA ARG A 183 -20.25 46.09 0.32
C ARG A 183 -21.11 46.80 -0.73
N ALA A 184 -20.76 48.05 -1.08
CA ALA A 184 -21.45 48.82 -2.12
C ALA A 184 -21.38 48.12 -3.48
N ARG A 185 -20.16 47.74 -3.95
CA ARG A 185 -20.00 46.97 -5.19
C ARG A 185 -20.76 45.65 -5.18
N LYS A 186 -20.83 44.98 -4.03
CA LYS A 186 -21.60 43.74 -3.87
C LYS A 186 -23.11 43.97 -3.94
N GLN A 187 -23.61 45.10 -3.44
CA GLN A 187 -25.01 45.50 -3.54
C GLN A 187 -25.35 45.85 -4.99
N GLU A 188 -24.55 46.70 -5.65
CA GLU A 188 -24.71 47.04 -7.07
C GLU A 188 -24.72 45.77 -7.95
N ALA A 189 -23.79 44.84 -7.72
CA ALA A 189 -23.75 43.58 -8.46
C ALA A 189 -24.97 42.67 -8.17
N ARG A 190 -25.62 42.80 -7.01
CA ARG A 190 -26.87 42.07 -6.71
C ARG A 190 -28.05 42.74 -7.39
N ASP A 191 -28.12 44.07 -7.38
CA ASP A 191 -29.21 44.83 -7.97
C ASP A 191 -29.18 44.69 -9.50
N GLN A 192 -27.99 44.72 -10.11
CA GLN A 192 -27.80 44.41 -11.54
C GLN A 192 -28.29 42.99 -11.88
N LYS A 193 -27.90 41.98 -11.10
CA LYS A 193 -28.39 40.60 -11.31
C LYS A 193 -29.90 40.47 -11.12
N GLN A 194 -30.49 41.21 -10.19
CA GLN A 194 -31.94 41.23 -9.99
C GLN A 194 -32.65 41.91 -11.17
N ALA A 195 -32.11 43.02 -11.68
CA ALA A 195 -32.61 43.72 -12.86
C ALA A 195 -32.51 42.85 -14.12
N GLU A 196 -31.40 42.14 -14.31
CA GLU A 196 -31.23 41.18 -15.41
C GLU A 196 -32.21 40.01 -15.29
N ALA A 197 -32.41 39.47 -14.10
CA ALA A 197 -33.34 38.37 -13.87
C ALA A 197 -34.80 38.79 -14.06
N SER A 198 -35.16 40.00 -13.64
CA SER A 198 -36.50 40.57 -13.83
C SER A 198 -36.74 40.88 -15.30
N ALA A 199 -35.77 41.45 -16.01
CA ALA A 199 -35.81 41.68 -17.45
C ALA A 199 -35.92 40.35 -18.24
N ALA A 200 -35.13 39.34 -17.88
CA ALA A 200 -35.22 38.02 -18.50
C ALA A 200 -36.57 37.33 -18.23
N SER A 201 -37.15 37.55 -17.04
CA SER A 201 -38.47 37.04 -16.68
C SER A 201 -39.60 37.79 -17.41
N ALA A 202 -39.47 39.11 -17.57
CA ALA A 202 -40.37 39.93 -18.36
C ALA A 202 -40.32 39.57 -19.84
N ALA A 203 -39.14 39.37 -20.43
CA ALA A 203 -38.95 38.91 -21.80
C ALA A 203 -39.58 37.53 -22.01
N LYS A 204 -39.39 36.59 -21.08
CA LYS A 204 -40.06 35.27 -21.10
C LYS A 204 -41.58 35.39 -20.97
N ARG A 205 -42.09 36.35 -20.19
CA ARG A 205 -43.53 36.60 -20.05
C ARG A 205 -44.10 37.19 -21.34
N GLN A 206 -43.47 38.20 -21.93
CA GLN A 206 -43.87 38.82 -23.20
C GLN A 206 -43.84 37.80 -24.35
N ALA A 207 -42.82 36.93 -24.40
CA ALA A 207 -42.75 35.85 -25.39
C ALA A 207 -43.90 34.83 -25.28
N ARG A 208 -44.58 34.72 -24.13
CA ARG A 208 -45.79 33.88 -23.98
C ARG A 208 -47.06 34.57 -24.48
N PHE A 209 -47.08 35.90 -24.52
CA PHE A 209 -48.25 36.69 -24.97
C PHE A 209 -48.25 36.96 -26.47
N VAL A 210 -47.11 36.79 -27.15
CA VAL A 210 -47.06 36.79 -28.61
C VAL A 210 -47.58 35.45 -29.10
N ALA A 211 -48.69 35.47 -29.85
CA ALA A 211 -49.21 34.28 -30.49
C ALA A 211 -48.09 33.62 -31.33
N PRO A 212 -47.84 32.30 -31.19
CA PRO A 212 -46.93 31.60 -32.07
C PRO A 212 -47.31 31.92 -33.51
N LYS A 213 -46.36 32.39 -34.32
CA LYS A 213 -46.64 32.77 -35.71
C LYS A 213 -47.21 31.55 -36.44
N GLU A 214 -48.51 31.58 -36.71
CA GLU A 214 -49.15 30.59 -37.57
C GLU A 214 -48.50 30.70 -38.94
N ALA A 215 -47.96 29.58 -39.44
CA ALA A 215 -47.59 29.49 -40.84
C ALA A 215 -48.88 29.66 -41.64
N ALA A 216 -48.95 30.72 -42.46
CA ALA A 216 -50.07 30.95 -43.36
C ALA A 216 -50.50 29.63 -44.01
N ALA A 217 -51.82 29.39 -44.01
CA ALA A 217 -52.44 28.27 -44.70
C ALA A 217 -51.82 28.12 -46.09
N ARG A 218 -51.17 26.97 -46.34
CA ARG A 218 -50.81 26.58 -47.70
C ARG A 218 -52.11 26.47 -48.51
N PRO A 219 -52.20 27.05 -49.71
CA PRO A 219 -53.34 26.79 -50.60
C PRO A 219 -53.43 25.29 -50.88
N ALA A 220 -54.66 24.79 -50.97
CA ALA A 220 -54.97 23.39 -51.21
C ALA A 220 -54.38 22.89 -52.54
N ALA A 221 -53.98 21.61 -52.52
CA ALA A 221 -53.54 20.75 -53.62
C ALA A 221 -52.08 20.91 -54.13
N ALA A 222 -51.16 20.11 -53.57
CA ALA A 222 -50.33 19.18 -54.35
C ALA A 222 -49.38 18.34 -53.46
N LYS A 223 -49.49 17.01 -53.61
CA LYS A 223 -48.52 15.93 -53.31
C LYS A 223 -48.16 15.66 -51.83
N ARG A 224 -48.75 14.56 -51.35
CA ARG A 224 -48.32 13.76 -50.20
C ARG A 224 -46.88 13.24 -50.40
N LYS A 225 -46.04 13.38 -49.37
CA LYS A 225 -44.93 12.47 -49.01
C LYS A 225 -45.04 12.19 -47.49
N PRO A 226 -44.73 10.97 -47.02
CA PRO A 226 -45.15 10.48 -45.72
C PRO A 226 -44.42 11.14 -44.56
N ALA A 227 -45.09 11.18 -43.41
CA ALA A 227 -44.57 11.67 -42.15
C ALA A 227 -43.38 10.80 -41.68
N GLU A 228 -42.26 11.44 -41.37
CA GLU A 228 -41.19 10.83 -40.60
C GLU A 228 -41.71 10.56 -39.18
N GLU A 229 -41.96 9.28 -38.90
CA GLU A 229 -42.17 8.77 -37.57
C GLU A 229 -40.92 9.07 -36.73
N ARG A 230 -41.05 9.93 -35.72
CA ARG A 230 -40.03 10.00 -34.67
C ARG A 230 -40.00 8.64 -33.99
N SER A 231 -38.90 7.93 -34.20
CA SER A 231 -38.75 6.56 -33.72
C SER A 231 -38.96 6.49 -32.20
N ALA A 232 -39.59 5.41 -31.72
CA ALA A 232 -39.76 5.16 -30.29
C ALA A 232 -38.41 5.15 -29.52
N ALA A 233 -37.28 4.97 -30.23
CA ALA A 233 -35.94 5.05 -29.66
C ALA A 233 -35.54 6.47 -29.23
N ASP A 234 -35.97 7.52 -29.95
CA ASP A 234 -35.66 8.92 -29.61
C ASP A 234 -36.48 9.43 -28.41
N LEU A 235 -37.74 8.98 -28.30
CA LEU A 235 -38.58 9.22 -27.12
C LEU A 235 -38.06 8.44 -25.90
N ALA A 236 -37.54 7.23 -26.08
CA ALA A 236 -36.90 6.47 -25.01
C ALA A 236 -35.55 7.10 -24.56
N ALA A 237 -34.78 7.69 -25.48
CA ALA A 237 -33.51 8.36 -25.16
C ALA A 237 -33.72 9.65 -24.34
N THR A 238 -34.77 10.43 -24.65
CA THR A 238 -35.08 11.67 -23.92
C THR A 238 -35.63 11.44 -22.52
N LEU A 239 -36.37 10.34 -22.29
CA LEU A 239 -36.81 9.93 -20.95
C LEU A 239 -35.62 9.41 -20.10
N ARG A 240 -34.76 8.55 -20.67
CA ARG A 240 -33.55 8.05 -19.98
C ARG A 240 -32.55 9.17 -19.64
N GLY A 241 -32.46 10.22 -20.46
CA GLY A 241 -31.64 11.40 -20.18
C GLY A 241 -32.12 12.22 -18.98
N LYS A 242 -33.44 12.34 -18.79
CA LYS A 242 -34.05 13.01 -17.62
C LYS A 242 -33.87 12.20 -16.33
N ASP A 243 -33.99 10.88 -16.39
CA ASP A 243 -33.77 10.00 -15.23
C ASP A 243 -32.29 9.97 -14.79
N ALA A 244 -31.36 10.01 -15.76
CA ALA A 244 -29.92 10.12 -15.48
C ALA A 244 -29.55 11.47 -14.83
N ALA A 245 -30.19 12.57 -15.23
CA ALA A 245 -29.99 13.89 -14.64
C ALA A 245 -30.56 13.99 -13.20
N GLY A 246 -31.72 13.36 -12.94
CA GLY A 246 -32.31 13.24 -11.60
C GLY A 246 -31.44 12.43 -10.63
N LYS A 247 -30.86 11.31 -11.10
CA LYS A 247 -29.98 10.47 -10.29
C LYS A 247 -28.62 11.12 -10.00
N LYS A 248 -28.11 11.96 -10.91
CA LYS A 248 -26.89 12.78 -10.70
C LYS A 248 -27.08 13.88 -9.67
N ARG A 249 -28.28 14.47 -9.54
CA ARG A 249 -28.61 15.43 -8.46
C ARG A 249 -28.76 14.73 -7.10
N ARG A 250 -29.36 13.54 -7.04
CA ARG A 250 -29.53 12.78 -5.78
C ARG A 250 -28.21 12.28 -5.19
N VAL A 251 -27.25 11.85 -6.02
CA VAL A 251 -25.91 11.41 -5.55
C VAL A 251 -25.03 12.57 -5.07
N ARG A 252 -25.25 13.79 -5.57
CA ARG A 252 -24.48 14.98 -5.15
C ARG A 252 -25.00 15.60 -3.83
N GLY A 253 -26.23 15.28 -3.42
CA GLY A 253 -26.84 15.75 -2.17
C GLY A 253 -26.75 14.77 -0.99
N GLY A 254 -26.15 13.59 -1.18
CA GLY A 254 -26.01 12.55 -0.14
C GLY A 254 -24.60 12.40 0.45
N GLN A 255 -23.69 13.33 0.16
CA GLN A 255 -22.40 13.48 0.85
C GLN A 255 -22.44 14.80 1.59
N GLY A 256 -22.94 14.76 2.82
CA GLY A 256 -23.12 15.96 3.64
C GLY A 256 -24.14 15.78 4.75
N VAL A 257 -23.99 14.71 5.54
CA VAL A 257 -24.18 14.69 7.00
C VAL A 257 -23.08 13.78 7.55
#